data_AF-A0A354XIB5-F1
#
_entry.id   AF-A0A354XIB5-F1
#
_cell.length_a   1.000
_cell.length_b   1.000
_cell.length_c   1.000
_cell.angle_alpha   90.00
_cell.angle_beta   90.00
_cell.angle_gamma   90.00
#
_symmetry.space_group_name_H-M   'P 1'
#
loop_
_entity.id
_entity.type
_entity.pdbx_description
1 polymer ?
#
loop_
_entity_poly.entity_id
_entity_poly.type
_entity_poly.pdbx_seq_one_letter_code
_entity_poly.pdbx_strand_id
1 'polypeptide(L)' 'MESNEQLPGREALSSARRVVVKIGSALLTNDGRGLDEAAIGGWVDQIAALHQQGKEVVLVSSGAVAAGMVR' A
#
# COMPACT_ATOMS: atom_id res chain seq x y z
N MET A 1 -28.73 19.36 3.47
CA MET A 1 -27.47 20.11 3.59
C MET A 1 -26.37 19.08 3.39
N GLU A 2 -25.98 18.83 2.15
CA GLU A 2 -24.92 17.87 1.83
C GLU A 2 -23.58 18.50 2.18
N SER A 3 -22.85 17.92 3.13
CA SER A 3 -21.49 18.35 3.45
C SER A 3 -20.59 18.00 2.26
N ASN A 4 -20.06 19.03 1.61
CA ASN A 4 -19.03 18.89 0.58
C ASN A 4 -17.71 18.47 1.27
N GLU A 5 -17.48 17.17 1.41
CA GLU A 5 -16.21 16.60 1.87
C GLU A 5 -15.15 16.82 0.78
N GLN A 6 -14.47 17.95 0.84
CA GLN A 6 -13.29 18.18 0.03
C GLN A 6 -12.21 17.17 0.46
N LEU A 7 -11.89 16.19 -0.38
CA LEU A 7 -10.86 15.21 -0.08
C LEU A 7 -9.52 15.93 0.22
N PRO A 8 -8.77 15.50 1.24
CA PRO A 8 -7.50 16.12 1.57
C PRO A 8 -6.54 16.11 0.37
N GLY A 9 -5.98 17.27 0.04
CA GLY A 9 -4.99 17.40 -1.03
C GLY A 9 -3.66 16.69 -0.71
N ARG A 10 -2.73 16.65 -1.67
CA ARG A 10 -1.43 15.97 -1.51
C ARG A 10 -0.62 16.44 -0.28
N GLU A 11 -0.78 17.69 0.15
CA GLU A 11 -0.12 18.22 1.36
C GLU A 11 -0.56 17.53 2.66
N ALA A 12 -1.78 16.99 2.68
CA ALA A 12 -2.26 16.22 3.82
C ALA A 12 -1.47 14.91 3.97
N LEU A 13 -0.99 14.32 2.87
CA LEU A 13 -0.21 13.08 2.92
C LEU A 13 1.20 13.30 3.49
N SER A 14 1.87 14.40 3.14
CA SER A 14 3.21 14.69 3.64
C SER A 14 3.22 15.01 5.14
N SER A 15 2.20 15.75 5.60
CA SER A 15 2.01 16.13 7.00
C SER A 15 1.35 15.05 7.86
N ALA A 16 0.71 14.04 7.26
CA ALA A 16 0.03 12.99 8.00
C ALA A 16 0.96 12.22 8.95
N ARG A 17 0.53 12.04 10.20
CA ARG A 17 1.23 11.20 11.19
C ARG A 17 0.99 9.71 10.94
N ARG A 18 -0.23 9.35 10.54
CA ARG A 18 -0.67 7.99 10.24
C ARG A 18 -1.19 7.90 8.81
N VAL A 19 -0.76 6.87 8.10
CA VAL A 19 -1.17 6.61 6.72
C VAL A 19 -1.66 5.18 6.57
N VAL A 20 -2.71 4.99 5.77
CA VAL A 20 -3.16 3.68 5.32
C VAL A 20 -2.69 3.50 3.88
N VAL A 21 -1.82 2.53 3.64
CA VAL A 21 -1.33 2.19 2.30
C VAL A 21 -2.12 1.00 1.80
N LYS A 22 -2.91 1.21 0.74
CA LYS A 22 -3.58 0.11 0.03
C LYS A 22 -2.75 -0.28 -1.18
N ILE A 23 -2.43 -1.56 -1.30
CA ILE A 23 -1.83 -2.13 -2.51
C ILE A 23 -2.84 -3.09 -3.15
N GLY A 24 -3.15 -2.88 -4.42
CA GLY A 24 -4.06 -3.72 -5.20
C GLY A 24 -3.38 -4.96 -5.77
N SER A 25 -4.14 -6.01 -6.13
CA SER A 25 -3.58 -7.28 -6.64
C SER A 25 -2.64 -7.08 -7.84
N ALA A 26 -2.98 -6.21 -8.79
CA ALA A 26 -2.15 -5.98 -9.97
C ALA A 26 -0.71 -5.52 -9.65
N LEU A 27 -0.49 -4.89 -8.49
CA LEU A 27 0.84 -4.44 -8.04
C LEU A 27 1.58 -5.47 -7.18
N LEU A 28 0.90 -6.56 -6.79
CA LEU A 28 1.43 -7.62 -5.93
C LEU A 28 1.63 -8.93 -6.69
N THR A 29 1.13 -9.03 -7.93
CA THR A 29 1.09 -10.29 -8.69
C THR A 29 1.86 -10.17 -9.99
N ASN A 30 2.58 -11.23 -10.34
CA ASN A 30 3.33 -11.36 -11.59
C ASN A 30 2.44 -11.88 -12.72
N ASP A 31 1.41 -11.10 -13.11
CA ASP A 31 0.45 -11.42 -14.19
C ASP A 31 -0.16 -12.83 -14.10
N GLY A 32 -0.59 -13.21 -12.88
CA GLY A 32 -1.20 -14.52 -12.63
C GLY A 32 -0.20 -15.65 -12.33
N ARG A 33 1.11 -15.39 -12.34
CA ARG A 33 2.16 -16.35 -11.95
C ARG A 33 2.47 -16.35 -10.44
N GLY A 34 1.52 -15.94 -9.62
CA GLY A 34 1.72 -15.75 -8.19
C GLY A 34 2.15 -14.35 -7.81
N LEU A 35 2.83 -14.24 -6.67
CA LEU A 35 3.30 -12.96 -6.13
C LEU A 35 4.53 -12.45 -6.90
N ASP A 36 4.61 -11.13 -7.05
CA ASP A 36 5.81 -10.45 -7.52
C ASP A 36 6.67 -10.05 -6.31
N GLU A 37 7.62 -10.90 -5.94
CA GLU A 37 8.49 -10.69 -4.78
C GLU A 37 9.37 -9.43 -4.93
N ALA A 38 9.81 -9.11 -6.15
CA ALA A 38 10.64 -7.94 -6.40
C ALA A 38 9.84 -6.64 -6.19
N ALA A 39 8.61 -6.58 -6.72
CA ALA A 39 7.71 -5.46 -6.47
C ALA A 39 7.39 -5.33 -4.97
N ILE A 40 7.07 -6.45 -4.31
CA ILE A 40 6.80 -6.48 -2.87
C ILE A 40 8.00 -5.95 -2.07
N GLY A 41 9.21 -6.37 -2.40
CA GLY A 41 10.44 -5.87 -1.76
C GLY A 41 10.55 -4.34 -1.87
N GLY A 42 10.31 -3.78 -3.06
CA GLY A 42 10.32 -2.34 -3.26
C GLY A 42 9.26 -1.57 -2.45
N TRP A 43 8.10 -2.18 -2.19
CA TRP A 43 7.08 -1.60 -1.31
C TRP A 43 7.48 -1.69 0.17
N VAL A 44 8.09 -2.79 0.57
CA VAL A 44 8.62 -2.98 1.93
C VAL A 44 9.67 -1.93 2.24
N ASP A 45 10.62 -1.68 1.33
CA ASP A 45 11.67 -0.67 1.53
C ASP A 45 11.09 0.74 1.73
N GLN A 46 10.09 1.10 0.92
CA GLN A 46 9.41 2.39 1.04
C GLN A 46 8.63 2.52 2.36
N ILE A 47 7.92 1.46 2.78
CA ILE A 47 7.19 1.45 4.06
C ILE A 47 8.17 1.51 5.24
N ALA A 48 9.29 0.80 5.16
CA ALA A 48 10.34 0.84 6.17
C ALA A 48 10.95 2.24 6.29
N ALA A 49 11.19 2.92 5.17
CA ALA A 49 11.67 4.30 5.18
C ALA A 49 10.67 5.26 5.86
N LEU A 50 9.37 5.12 5.59
CA LEU A 50 8.33 5.90 6.27
C LEU A 50 8.28 5.60 7.77
N HIS A 51 8.41 4.32 8.14
CA HIS A 51 8.43 3.91 9.54
C HIS A 51 9.63 4.49 10.30
N GLN A 52 10.81 4.50 9.69
CA GLN A 52 12.02 5.12 10.25
C GLN A 52 11.89 6.64 10.43
N GLN A 53 11.06 7.30 9.62
CA GLN A 53 10.71 8.72 9.78
C GLN A 53 9.66 8.97 10.89
N GLY A 54 9.26 7.94 11.64
CA GLY A 54 8.29 8.04 12.72
C GLY A 54 6.82 8.07 12.24
N LYS A 55 6.56 7.75 10.97
CA LYS A 55 5.19 7.62 10.46
C LYS A 55 4.57 6.29 10.91
N GLU A 56 3.30 6.33 11.26
CA GLU A 56 2.51 5.13 11.56
C GLU A 56 1.89 4.62 10.26
N VAL A 57 2.27 3.41 9.83
CA VAL A 57 1.78 2.83 8.58
C VAL A 57 0.87 1.64 8.86
N VAL A 58 -0.34 1.65 8.30
CA VAL A 58 -1.22 0.49 8.22
C VAL A 58 -1.23 0.01 6.77
N LEU A 59 -0.76 -1.21 6.52
CA LEU A 59 -0.79 -1.81 5.19
C LEU A 59 -2.10 -2.60 5.00
N VAL A 60 -2.81 -2.31 3.92
CA VAL A 60 -3.95 -3.11 3.46
C VAL A 60 -3.56 -3.78 2.14
N SER A 61 -3.22 -5.05 2.19
CA SER A 61 -2.76 -5.81 1.02
C SER A 61 -3.90 -6.52 0.27
N SER A 62 -3.64 -6.97 -0.95
CA SER A 62 -4.47 -7.93 -1.68
C SER A 62 -3.62 -9.16 -2.01
N GLY A 63 -3.84 -9.88 -3.11
CA GLY A 63 -2.92 -10.92 -3.57
C GLY A 63 -2.98 -12.27 -2.83
N ALA A 64 -3.78 -12.41 -1.77
CA ALA A 64 -3.92 -13.69 -1.04
C ALA A 64 -4.35 -14.86 -1.94
N VAL A 65 -5.27 -14.61 -2.89
CA VAL A 65 -5.69 -15.63 -3.88
C VAL A 65 -4.52 -16.02 -4.79
N ALA A 66 -3.80 -15.03 -5.33
CA ALA A 66 -2.66 -15.29 -6.21
C ALA A 66 -1.53 -16.02 -5.48
N ALA A 67 -1.26 -15.69 -4.21
CA ALA A 67 -0.32 -16.42 -3.37
C ALA A 67 -0.71 -17.90 -3.21
N GLY A 68 -2.01 -18.21 -3.11
CA GLY A 68 -2.51 -19.59 -3.02
C GLY A 68 -2.67 -20.31 -4.37
N MET A 69 -2.57 -19.61 -5.50
CA MET A 69 -2.68 -20.21 -6.85
C MET A 69 -1.36 -20.77 -7.38
N VAL A 70 -0.23 -20.41 -6.78
CA VAL A 70 1.07 -21.01 -7.09
C VAL A 70 1.07 -22.41 -6.49
N ARG A 71 1.00 -23.43 -7.36
CA ARG A 71 1.06 -24.85 -7.03
C ARG A 71 1.85 -25.59 -8.10
#